data_AF-A0A445M803-F1
#
_entry.id   AF-A0A445M803-F1
#
_cell.length_a   1.000
_cell.length_b   1.000
_cell.length_c   1.000
_cell.angle_alpha   90.00
_cell.angle_beta   90.00
_cell.angle_gamma   90.00
#
_symmetry.space_group_name_H-M   'P 1'
#
loop_
_entity.id
_entity.type
_entity.pdbx_description
1 polymer ?
#
loop_
_entity_poly.entity_id
_entity_poly.type
_entity_poly.pdbx_seq_one_letter_code
_entity_poly.pdbx_strand_id
1 'polypeptide(L)'
;IMPAARAFPLGKLMDSLQDYQSKSLQKIFIEYIMLDGVNDEEHHAHQLGKLSRDISSGKYSTASSFLYSIFNVVNLIPFNSIGTLSQFKPTSEQNVSNFHKILWGTYHIRTTVRKQMGQDISGACGQLVVNIPDKSLAMQFP
;
A
#
# COMPACT_ATOMS: atom_id res chain seq x y z
N ILE A 1 -9.93 -2.22 -4.98
CA ILE A 1 -8.94 -2.87 -4.09
C ILE A 1 -9.33 -2.70 -2.61
N MET A 2 -9.53 -1.48 -2.10
CA MET A 2 -9.86 -1.22 -0.69
C MET A 2 -11.32 -0.77 -0.49
N PRO A 3 -12.23 -1.59 0.09
CA PRO A 3 -13.64 -1.20 0.29
C PRO A 3 -13.82 0.03 1.17
N ALA A 4 -12.98 0.21 2.19
CA ALA A 4 -13.00 1.36 3.10
C ALA A 4 -12.79 2.70 2.39
N ALA A 5 -12.11 2.71 1.24
CA ALA A 5 -11.90 3.93 0.44
C ALA A 5 -13.20 4.54 -0.10
N ARG A 6 -14.31 3.79 -0.10
CA ARG A 6 -15.66 4.32 -0.41
C ARG A 6 -16.19 5.23 0.69
N ALA A 7 -15.95 4.86 1.95
CA ALA A 7 -16.38 5.64 3.11
C ALA A 7 -15.42 6.81 3.39
N PHE A 8 -14.13 6.62 3.10
CA PHE A 8 -13.08 7.61 3.31
C PHE A 8 -12.35 7.89 1.99
N PRO A 9 -12.84 8.87 1.19
CA PRO A 9 -12.20 9.23 -0.06
C PRO A 9 -10.75 9.69 0.15
N LEU A 10 -9.89 9.40 -0.83
CA LEU A 10 -8.45 9.66 -0.75
C LEU A 10 -8.14 11.10 -0.33
N GLY A 11 -8.81 12.11 -0.91
CA GLY A 11 -8.59 13.52 -0.56
C GLY A 11 -8.76 13.80 0.94
N LYS A 12 -9.86 13.32 1.55
CA LYS A 12 -10.09 13.48 2.99
C LYS A 12 -9.05 12.77 3.86
N LEU A 13 -8.55 11.62 3.39
CA LEU A 13 -7.45 10.93 4.06
C LEU A 13 -6.18 11.80 4.01
N MET A 14 -5.88 12.42 2.86
CA MET A 14 -4.71 13.30 2.73
C MET A 14 -4.81 14.53 3.64
N ASP A 15 -5.99 15.17 3.71
CA ASP A 15 -6.24 16.30 4.61
C ASP A 15 -5.97 15.91 6.07
N SER A 16 -6.43 14.72 6.46
CA SER A 16 -6.26 14.19 7.81
C SER A 16 -4.79 13.87 8.13
N LEU A 17 -4.05 13.31 7.16
CA LEU A 17 -2.62 13.04 7.31
C LEU A 17 -1.81 14.33 7.44
N GLN A 18 -2.17 15.38 6.70
CA GLN A 18 -1.52 16.68 6.80
C GLN A 18 -1.76 17.34 8.16
N ASP A 19 -3.01 17.32 8.64
CA ASP A 19 -3.35 17.83 9.98
C ASP A 19 -2.55 17.08 11.07
N TYR A 20 -2.50 15.74 10.99
CA TYR A 20 -1.72 14.92 11.91
C TYR A 20 -0.22 15.26 11.88
N GLN A 21 0.37 15.39 10.70
CA GLN A 21 1.79 15.66 10.57
C GLN A 21 2.17 17.05 11.11
N SER A 22 1.32 18.05 10.88
CA SER A 22 1.54 19.41 11.39
C SER A 22 1.53 19.50 12.92
N LYS A 23 0.77 18.63 13.59
CA LYS A 23 0.64 18.59 15.05
C LYS A 23 1.66 17.67 15.72
N SER A 24 1.95 16.53 15.11
CA SER A 24 2.74 15.46 15.74
C SER A 24 4.23 15.53 15.44
N LEU A 25 4.64 16.21 14.34
CA LEU A 25 5.99 16.14 13.76
C LEU A 25 6.47 14.71 13.47
N GLN A 26 5.57 13.72 13.53
CA GLN A 26 5.92 12.32 13.28
C GLN A 26 5.99 12.02 11.79
N LYS A 27 6.86 11.06 11.46
CA LYS A 27 6.98 10.56 10.09
C LYS A 27 5.84 9.63 9.76
N ILE A 28 5.21 9.86 8.62
CA ILE A 28 4.18 8.96 8.08
C ILE A 28 4.85 7.93 7.16
N PHE A 29 4.53 6.66 7.41
CA PHE A 29 4.93 5.51 6.62
C PHE A 29 3.71 5.01 5.84
N ILE A 30 3.87 4.82 4.54
CA ILE A 30 2.81 4.31 3.67
C ILE A 30 3.10 2.86 3.33
N GLU A 31 2.15 1.98 3.57
CA GLU A 31 2.18 0.61 3.07
C GLU A 31 1.46 0.54 1.72
N TYR A 32 2.15 0.02 0.71
CA TYR A 32 1.62 -0.10 -0.65
C TYR A 32 1.67 -1.56 -1.09
N ILE A 33 0.51 -2.22 -1.07
CA ILE A 33 0.39 -3.60 -1.57
C ILE A 33 0.48 -3.56 -3.10
N MET A 34 1.43 -4.30 -3.66
CA MET A 34 1.64 -4.40 -5.10
C MET A 34 0.93 -5.63 -5.66
N LEU A 35 -0.04 -5.39 -6.54
CA LEU A 35 -0.88 -6.37 -7.19
C LEU A 35 -0.61 -6.31 -8.70
N ASP A 36 -0.21 -7.45 -9.26
CA ASP A 36 0.15 -7.60 -10.68
C ASP A 36 -0.97 -7.14 -11.62
N GLY A 37 -0.66 -6.18 -12.49
CA GLY A 37 -1.58 -5.63 -13.50
C GLY A 37 -2.74 -4.79 -12.92
N VAL A 38 -2.71 -4.48 -11.63
CA VAL A 38 -3.81 -3.76 -10.95
C VAL A 38 -3.35 -2.40 -10.43
N ASN A 39 -2.19 -2.34 -9.78
CA ASN A 39 -1.68 -1.10 -9.21
C ASN A 39 -0.14 -1.02 -9.20
N ASP A 40 0.53 -1.76 -10.07
CA ASP A 40 1.98 -1.93 -10.08
C ASP A 40 2.68 -1.44 -11.36
N GLU A 41 1.92 -0.94 -12.33
CA GLU A 41 2.49 -0.31 -13.53
C GLU A 41 3.18 1.03 -13.23
N GLU A 42 4.08 1.43 -14.12
CA GLU A 42 4.86 2.68 -14.04
C GLU A 42 4.00 3.92 -13.80
N HIS A 43 2.84 4.02 -14.46
CA HIS A 43 1.96 5.17 -14.30
C HIS A 43 1.41 5.30 -12.86
N HIS A 44 1.20 4.18 -12.16
CA HIS A 44 0.79 4.18 -10.75
C HIS A 44 1.90 4.73 -9.85
N ALA A 45 3.17 4.41 -10.13
CA ALA A 45 4.31 4.97 -9.39
C ALA A 45 4.39 6.49 -9.55
N HIS A 46 4.16 7.00 -10.77
CA HIS A 46 4.07 8.44 -11.01
C HIS A 46 2.88 9.10 -10.30
N GLN A 47 1.72 8.45 -10.26
CA GLN A 47 0.56 8.95 -9.52
C GLN A 47 0.85 9.02 -8.01
N LEU A 48 1.44 7.97 -7.43
CA LEU A 48 1.82 7.94 -6.02
C LEU A 48 2.88 9.00 -5.69
N GLY A 49 3.89 9.16 -6.55
CA GLY A 49 4.92 10.16 -6.41
C GLY A 49 4.38 11.59 -6.48
N LYS A 50 3.45 11.86 -7.40
CA LYS A 50 2.74 13.16 -7.48
C LYS A 50 1.87 13.41 -6.26
N LEU A 51 1.13 12.40 -5.80
CA LEU A 51 0.30 12.50 -4.59
C LEU A 51 1.14 12.89 -3.36
N SER A 52 2.36 12.38 -3.25
CA SER A 52 3.30 12.77 -2.19
C SER A 52 3.70 14.25 -2.23
N ARG A 53 3.85 14.82 -3.44
CA ARG A 53 4.30 16.21 -3.66
C ARG A 53 3.16 17.22 -3.59
N ASP A 54 1.97 16.85 -4.08
CA ASP A 54 0.81 17.73 -4.16
C ASP A 54 0.30 18.15 -2.78
N ILE A 55 0.61 17.40 -1.73
CA ILE A 55 0.26 17.80 -0.35
C ILE A 55 1.26 18.82 0.20
N SER A 56 2.54 18.74 -0.19
CA SER A 56 3.58 19.69 0.23
C SER A 56 3.42 21.08 -0.42
N SER A 57 2.71 21.17 -1.54
CA SER A 57 2.46 22.43 -2.26
C SER A 57 1.22 23.21 -1.78
N GLY A 58 0.55 22.74 -0.72
CA GLY A 58 -0.62 23.41 -0.15
C GLY A 58 -1.90 23.30 -0.99
N LYS A 59 -1.96 22.37 -1.95
CA LYS A 59 -3.16 22.08 -2.76
C LYS A 59 -4.37 21.67 -1.92
N TYR A 60 -4.11 21.12 -0.73
CA TYR A 60 -5.10 20.62 0.21
C TYR A 60 -5.17 21.43 1.53
N SER A 61 -4.30 22.45 1.72
CA SER A 61 -4.34 23.38 2.87
C SER A 61 -3.37 24.57 2.68
N THR A 62 -3.73 25.75 3.20
CA THR A 62 -3.02 27.05 3.08
C THR A 62 -1.67 27.14 3.78
N ALA A 63 -1.19 26.08 4.42
CA ALA A 63 0.11 26.07 5.10
C ALA A 63 1.24 25.72 4.12
N SER A 64 1.88 26.75 3.58
CA SER A 64 3.08 26.69 2.75
C SER A 64 4.27 26.15 3.54
N SER A 65 4.38 24.83 3.67
CA SER A 65 5.61 24.17 4.11
C SER A 65 6.12 23.27 3.00
N PHE A 66 6.77 23.91 2.02
CA PHE A 66 7.45 23.30 0.87
C PHE A 66 8.58 22.33 1.27
N LEU A 67 8.93 22.26 2.56
CA LEU A 67 10.07 21.51 3.09
C LEU A 67 9.76 20.07 3.51
N TYR A 68 8.49 19.64 3.54
CA TYR A 68 8.14 18.30 3.99
C TYR A 68 7.25 17.56 3.00
N SER A 69 7.81 16.52 2.36
CA SER A 69 7.01 15.43 1.78
C SER A 69 6.23 14.74 2.90
N ILE A 70 4.92 14.54 2.72
CA ILE A 70 4.11 13.80 3.70
C ILE A 70 4.57 12.34 3.79
N PHE A 71 4.86 11.73 2.65
CA PHE A 71 5.39 10.38 2.64
C PHE A 71 6.88 10.44 2.96
N ASN A 72 7.20 10.02 4.17
CA ASN A 72 8.60 9.93 4.61
C ASN A 72 9.22 8.62 4.14
N VAL A 73 8.41 7.55 4.11
CA VAL A 73 8.78 6.24 3.58
C VAL A 73 7.57 5.59 2.93
N VAL A 74 7.77 5.01 1.74
CA VAL A 74 6.83 4.08 1.12
C VAL A 74 7.40 2.66 1.24
N ASN A 75 6.63 1.75 1.83
CA ASN A 75 6.95 0.34 1.92
C ASN A 75 6.15 -0.42 0.86
N LEU A 76 6.83 -0.83 -0.20
CA LEU A 76 6.28 -1.69 -1.23
C LEU A 76 6.17 -3.12 -0.70
N ILE A 77 4.97 -3.69 -0.73
CA ILE A 77 4.66 -5.03 -0.24
C ILE A 77 4.13 -5.84 -1.41
N PRO A 78 4.98 -6.62 -2.10
CA PRO A 78 4.50 -7.56 -3.11
C PRO A 78 3.45 -8.47 -2.48
N PHE A 79 2.28 -8.56 -3.10
CA PHE A 79 1.17 -9.36 -2.59
C PHE A 79 1.60 -10.82 -2.39
N ASN A 80 1.12 -11.45 -1.32
CA ASN A 80 1.34 -12.88 -1.11
C ASN A 80 0.07 -13.63 -1.46
N SER A 81 0.16 -14.57 -2.40
CA SER A 81 -1.00 -15.37 -2.79
C SER A 81 -1.35 -16.35 -1.67
N ILE A 82 -2.51 -16.17 -1.05
CA ILE A 82 -3.10 -17.16 -0.15
C ILE A 82 -3.83 -18.23 -0.97
N GLY A 83 -3.06 -19.21 -1.46
CA GLY A 83 -3.59 -20.36 -2.20
C GLY A 83 -4.26 -19.99 -3.53
N THR A 84 -5.07 -20.92 -4.04
CA THR A 84 -5.75 -20.84 -5.36
C THR A 84 -6.99 -19.94 -5.38
N LEU A 85 -7.40 -19.37 -4.24
CA LEU A 85 -8.65 -18.60 -4.10
C LEU A 85 -8.48 -17.09 -4.32
N SER A 86 -7.25 -16.59 -4.44
CA SER A 86 -7.01 -15.16 -4.69
C SER A 86 -7.15 -14.81 -6.17
N GLN A 87 -7.97 -13.81 -6.50
CA GLN A 87 -8.04 -13.21 -7.84
C GLN A 87 -6.81 -12.33 -8.17
N PHE A 88 -6.00 -12.00 -7.18
CA PHE A 88 -4.81 -11.16 -7.34
C PHE A 88 -3.52 -12.00 -7.34
N LYS A 89 -2.53 -11.50 -8.07
CA LYS A 89 -1.21 -12.12 -8.22
C LYS A 89 -0.11 -11.21 -7.65
N PRO A 90 1.02 -11.79 -7.20
CA PRO A 90 2.19 -11.03 -6.82
C PRO A 90 2.76 -10.27 -8.03
N THR A 91 3.05 -8.99 -7.85
CA THR A 91 3.81 -8.20 -8.82
C THR A 91 5.19 -8.83 -9.08
N SER A 92 5.61 -8.84 -10.35
CA SER A 92 6.93 -9.34 -10.75
C SER A 92 8.08 -8.52 -10.15
N GLU A 93 9.23 -9.17 -9.87
CA GLU A 93 10.40 -8.47 -9.32
C GLU A 93 10.87 -7.29 -10.19
N GLN A 94 10.74 -7.42 -11.51
CA GLN A 94 11.07 -6.35 -12.46
C GLN A 94 10.16 -5.13 -12.28
N ASN A 95 8.85 -5.35 -12.13
CA ASN A 95 7.90 -4.27 -11.89
C ASN A 95 8.13 -3.63 -10.51
N VAL A 96 8.39 -4.42 -9.46
CA VAL A 96 8.77 -3.90 -8.14
C VAL A 96 10.01 -3.00 -8.25
N SER A 97 11.04 -3.46 -8.96
CA SER A 97 12.28 -2.71 -9.17
C SER A 97 12.04 -1.40 -9.92
N ASN A 98 11.23 -1.43 -10.98
CA ASN A 98 10.89 -0.24 -11.76
C ASN A 98 10.09 0.76 -10.93
N PHE A 99 9.07 0.31 -10.19
CA PHE A 99 8.26 1.14 -9.31
C PHE A 99 9.13 1.82 -8.24
N HIS A 100 10.04 1.05 -7.61
CA HIS A 100 11.01 1.57 -6.65
C HIS A 100 11.91 2.65 -7.26
N LYS A 101 12.48 2.39 -8.44
CA LYS A 101 13.34 3.33 -9.16
C LYS A 101 12.63 4.65 -9.47
N ILE A 102 11.35 4.61 -9.84
CA ILE A 102 10.56 5.82 -10.11
C ILE A 102 10.36 6.63 -8.82
N LEU A 103 9.88 5.99 -7.74
CA LEU A 103 9.65 6.68 -6.47
C LEU A 103 10.94 7.28 -5.91
N TRP A 104 12.03 6.53 -5.92
CA TRP A 104 13.32 6.98 -5.41
C TRP A 104 13.99 8.00 -6.35
N GLY A 105 14.17 7.65 -7.62
CA GLY A 105 14.97 8.42 -8.57
C GLY A 105 14.28 9.67 -9.11
N THR A 106 12.96 9.62 -9.30
CA THR A 106 12.21 10.78 -9.82
C THR A 106 11.62 11.61 -8.69
N TYR A 107 11.04 10.96 -7.68
CA TYR A 107 10.29 11.63 -6.63
C TYR A 107 11.08 11.87 -5.35
N HIS A 108 12.27 11.26 -5.20
CA HIS A 108 13.10 11.33 -4.00
C HIS A 108 12.38 10.81 -2.74
N ILE A 109 11.47 9.86 -2.92
CA ILE A 109 10.73 9.23 -1.83
C ILE A 109 11.51 8.01 -1.36
N ARG A 110 11.86 7.98 -0.07
CA ARG A 110 12.49 6.80 0.52
C ARG A 110 11.56 5.60 0.36
N THR A 111 12.03 4.58 -0.32
CA THR A 111 11.22 3.42 -0.66
C THR A 111 11.90 2.14 -0.18
N THR A 112 11.17 1.31 0.55
CA THR A 112 11.60 -0.03 0.97
C THR A 112 10.76 -1.09 0.26
N VAL A 113 11.33 -2.27 0.03
CA VAL A 113 10.58 -3.43 -0.45
C VAL A 113 10.56 -4.46 0.67
N ARG A 114 9.37 -4.81 1.15
CA ARG A 114 9.22 -5.83 2.20
C ARG A 114 9.54 -7.19 1.60
N LYS A 115 10.70 -7.73 1.97
CA LYS A 115 11.05 -9.13 1.66
C LYS A 115 10.08 -10.05 2.38
N GLN A 116 9.51 -10.99 1.63
CA GLN A 116 8.65 -12.02 2.19
C GLN A 116 9.54 -13.05 2.90
N MET A 117 9.41 -13.14 4.23
CA MET A 117 9.99 -14.23 5.02
C MET A 117 8.88 -15.26 5.27
N GLY A 118 9.12 -16.56 5.09
CA GLY A 118 8.20 -17.61 5.53
C GLY A 118 7.13 -18.09 4.53
N GLN A 119 7.32 -17.94 3.20
CA GLN A 119 6.41 -18.54 2.21
C GLN A 119 6.32 -20.08 2.37
N ASP A 120 7.41 -20.68 2.82
CA ASP A 120 7.60 -22.08 3.13
C ASP A 120 6.73 -22.59 4.30
N ILE A 121 6.19 -21.71 5.16
CA ILE A 121 5.45 -22.12 6.37
C ILE A 121 4.07 -21.45 6.55
N SER A 122 3.49 -20.84 5.52
CA SER A 122 2.18 -20.14 5.62
C SER A 122 2.11 -19.10 6.77
N GLY A 123 3.22 -18.40 7.06
CA GLY A 123 3.33 -17.40 8.15
C GLY A 123 3.39 -15.92 7.74
N ALA A 124 3.17 -15.57 6.48
CA ALA A 124 3.20 -14.19 5.99
C ALA A 124 1.99 -13.34 6.46
N CYS A 125 2.16 -12.02 6.52
CA CYS A 125 1.08 -11.06 6.82
C CYS A 125 -0.15 -11.29 5.91
N GLY A 126 -1.31 -11.54 6.51
CA GLY A 126 -2.56 -11.87 5.81
C GLY A 126 -2.93 -13.36 5.81
N GLN A 127 -2.05 -14.24 6.33
CA GLN A 127 -2.28 -15.69 6.40
C GLN A 127 -2.96 -16.16 7.70
N LEU A 128 -3.41 -15.23 8.55
CA LEU A 128 -4.31 -15.54 9.68
C LEU A 128 -5.73 -15.80 9.14
N VAL A 129 -5.89 -16.94 8.47
CA VAL A 129 -7.21 -17.47 8.11
C VAL A 129 -7.77 -18.16 9.35
N VAL A 130 -8.86 -17.65 9.89
CA VAL A 130 -9.68 -18.45 10.82
C VAL A 130 -10.22 -19.60 9.98
N ASN A 131 -9.79 -20.84 10.26
CA ASN A 131 -10.45 -22.03 9.77
C ASN A 131 -11.87 -22.02 10.34
N ILE A 132 -12.82 -21.44 9.61
CA ILE A 132 -14.23 -21.61 9.88
C ILE A 132 -14.56 -22.98 9.28
N PRO A 133 -14.80 -24.03 10.09
CA PRO A 133 -15.13 -25.33 9.55
C PRO A 133 -16.36 -25.20 8.65
N ASP A 134 -16.25 -25.76 7.46
CA ASP A 134 -17.28 -25.75 6.43
C ASP A 134 -18.58 -26.31 7.01
N LYS A 135 -19.61 -25.46 7.08
CA LYS A 135 -20.93 -25.83 7.61
C LYS A 135 -21.68 -26.83 6.72
N SER A 136 -21.14 -27.18 5.55
CA SER A 136 -21.71 -28.19 4.65
C SER A 136 -21.42 -29.64 5.06
N LEU A 137 -20.48 -29.88 5.98
CA LEU A 137 -20.12 -31.23 6.47
C LEU A 137 -20.94 -31.71 7.69
N ALA A 138 -21.85 -30.89 8.22
CA ALA A 138 -22.67 -31.24 9.39
C ALA A 138 -24.03 -31.87 9.05
N MET A 139 -24.32 -32.15 7.78
CA MET A 139 -25.62 -32.70 7.33
C MET A 139 -25.53 -34.03 6.56
N GLN A 140 -24.40 -34.73 6.62
CA GLN A 140 -24.31 -36.08 6.08
C GLN A 140 -23.64 -36.97 7.10
N PHE A 141 -24.44 -37.77 7.80
CA PHE A 141 -24.26 -39.18 8.22
C PHE A 141 -25.34 -39.47 9.30
N PRO A 142 -25.84 -40.72 9.34
CA PRO A 142 -27.26 -41.08 9.21
C PRO A 142 -28.17 -40.81 10.42
#